data_AF-A0A2E1U2E3-F1
#
_entry.id   AF-A0A2E1U2E3-F1
#
_cell.length_a   1.000
_cell.length_b   1.000
_cell.length_c   1.000
_cell.angle_alpha   90.00
_cell.angle_beta   90.00
_cell.angle_gamma   90.00
#
_symmetry.space_group_name_H-M   'P 1'
#
loop_
_entity.id
_entity.type
_entity.pdbx_description
1 polymer ?
#
loop_
_entity_poly.entity_id
_entity_poly.type
_entity_poly.pdbx_seq_one_letter_code
_entity_poly.pdbx_strand_id
1 'polypeptide(L)'
;MKKRQYKVKSNKDFLIFGFVFFFLCIWAIKDAWFPSDTVLKKHPREIVSAFEMGGQLAKIHVAEGDFVKEGSVMAELSSTQLETELTEMKAAYSKERKSVQVLEVAIKNAVQNGATKNSIADMRNRKLIAEEKMAEFHESVNSLNDTQGKMRLIAEKSGTVLDVYLGERIQIAAGESIIKIHPQDNFYVFNKSLAIFSFLACIFFFVFHFFGN
;
A
#
# COMPACT_ATOMS: atom_id res chain seq x y z
N MET A 1 -25.32 48.13 -35.90
CA MET A 1 -24.76 46.76 -36.05
C MET A 1 -25.91 45.78 -36.21
N LYS A 2 -26.02 45.06 -37.34
CA LYS A 2 -27.03 44.00 -37.53
C LYS A 2 -26.67 42.80 -36.63
N LYS A 3 -27.54 42.45 -35.67
CA LYS A 3 -27.43 41.21 -34.89
C LYS A 3 -27.52 40.04 -35.88
N ARG A 4 -26.45 39.26 -36.02
CA ARG A 4 -26.51 37.99 -36.75
C ARG A 4 -27.43 37.05 -35.97
N GLN A 5 -28.61 36.75 -36.52
CA GLN A 5 -29.48 35.72 -35.99
C GLN A 5 -29.03 34.39 -36.57
N TYR A 6 -28.36 33.58 -35.75
CA TYR A 6 -28.07 32.20 -36.09
C TYR A 6 -29.36 31.40 -35.90
N LYS A 7 -29.98 30.95 -37.01
CA LYS A 7 -31.07 29.97 -36.96
C LYS A 7 -30.44 28.58 -36.86
N VAL A 8 -30.36 28.05 -35.65
CA VAL A 8 -29.91 26.69 -35.42
C VAL A 8 -31.14 25.80 -35.55
N LYS A 9 -31.29 25.19 -36.73
CA LYS A 9 -32.42 24.31 -37.02
C LYS A 9 -32.48 23.18 -35.99
N SER A 10 -33.60 23.07 -35.28
CA SER A 10 -33.83 21.96 -34.36
C SER A 10 -33.66 20.62 -35.10
N ASN A 11 -32.72 19.80 -34.63
CA ASN A 11 -32.36 18.52 -35.20
C ASN A 11 -32.59 17.41 -34.16
N LYS A 12 -32.90 16.20 -34.63
CA LYS A 12 -33.07 14.99 -33.80
C LYS A 12 -31.80 14.70 -32.98
N ASP A 13 -30.64 15.14 -33.46
CA ASP A 13 -29.37 15.01 -32.77
C ASP A 13 -29.38 15.66 -31.38
N PHE A 14 -30.01 16.83 -31.22
CA PHE A 14 -30.13 17.47 -29.91
C PHE A 14 -31.00 16.67 -28.93
N LEU A 15 -32.06 16.02 -29.43
CA LEU A 15 -32.87 15.12 -28.61
C LEU A 15 -32.06 13.91 -28.15
N ILE A 16 -31.29 13.30 -29.07
CA ILE A 16 -30.42 12.15 -28.76
C ILE A 16 -29.38 12.55 -27.71
N PHE A 17 -28.69 13.68 -27.88
CA PHE A 17 -27.72 14.16 -26.89
C PHE A 17 -28.37 14.48 -25.54
N GLY A 18 -29.57 15.07 -25.52
CA GLY A 18 -30.33 15.29 -24.30
C GLY A 18 -30.56 14.00 -23.51
N PHE A 19 -31.01 12.93 -24.19
CA PHE A 19 -31.17 11.62 -23.55
C PHE A 19 -29.83 11.01 -23.11
N VAL A 20 -28.77 11.11 -23.91
CA VAL A 20 -27.44 10.60 -23.52
C VAL A 20 -26.96 11.26 -22.23
N PHE A 21 -27.03 12.60 -22.14
CA PHE A 21 -26.63 13.32 -20.94
C PHE A 21 -27.57 13.08 -19.76
N PHE A 22 -28.85 12.83 -20.00
CA PHE A 22 -29.79 12.41 -18.95
C PHE A 22 -29.38 11.08 -18.32
N PHE A 23 -29.12 10.04 -19.12
CA PHE A 23 -28.67 8.75 -18.60
C PHE A 23 -27.28 8.83 -17.98
N LEU A 24 -26.35 9.60 -18.56
CA LEU A 24 -25.03 9.84 -17.97
C LEU A 24 -25.14 10.54 -16.60
N CYS A 25 -26.06 11.49 -16.46
CA CYS A 25 -26.33 12.16 -15.18
C CYS A 25 -26.83 11.18 -14.12
N ILE A 26 -27.81 10.34 -14.46
CA ILE A 26 -28.33 9.32 -13.54
C ILE A 26 -27.22 8.35 -13.12
N TRP A 27 -26.41 7.90 -14.07
CA TRP A 27 -25.30 6.99 -13.81
C TRP A 27 -24.26 7.63 -12.87
N ALA A 28 -23.88 8.88 -13.12
CA ALA A 28 -22.95 9.63 -12.28
C ALA A 28 -23.51 9.89 -10.87
N ILE A 29 -24.80 10.21 -10.73
CA ILE A 29 -25.47 10.35 -9.43
C ILE A 29 -25.42 9.05 -8.64
N LYS A 30 -25.74 7.93 -9.31
CA LYS A 30 -25.71 6.60 -8.69
C LYS A 30 -24.34 6.33 -8.08
N ASP A 31 -23.26 6.50 -8.82
CA ASP A 31 -21.92 6.15 -8.32
C ASP A 31 -21.36 7.20 -7.33
N ALA A 32 -21.77 8.46 -7.41
CA ALA A 32 -21.30 9.52 -6.50
C ALA A 32 -21.97 9.52 -5.12
N TRP A 33 -23.31 9.46 -5.07
CA TRP A 33 -24.07 9.57 -3.81
C TRP A 33 -24.48 8.22 -3.26
N PHE A 34 -24.75 7.25 -4.14
CA PHE A 34 -25.25 5.92 -3.79
C PHE A 34 -24.35 4.80 -4.34
N PRO A 35 -23.04 4.84 -4.02
CA PRO A 35 -22.08 3.87 -4.56
C PRO A 35 -22.48 2.45 -4.15
N SER A 36 -22.35 1.50 -5.08
CA SER A 36 -22.52 0.08 -4.79
C SER A 36 -21.34 -0.46 -3.98
N ASP A 37 -21.49 -1.63 -3.37
CA ASP A 37 -20.43 -2.28 -2.58
C ASP A 37 -19.14 -2.47 -3.39
N THR A 38 -19.27 -2.77 -4.68
CA THR A 38 -18.14 -2.89 -5.61
C THR A 38 -17.36 -1.57 -5.78
N VAL A 39 -18.05 -0.44 -5.74
CA VAL A 39 -17.46 0.90 -5.81
C VAL A 39 -16.83 1.26 -4.47
N LEU A 40 -17.53 1.02 -3.36
CA LEU A 40 -17.00 1.25 -2.01
C LEU A 40 -15.74 0.43 -1.72
N LYS A 41 -15.65 -0.79 -2.24
CA LYS A 41 -14.44 -1.63 -2.11
C LYS A 41 -13.24 -1.03 -2.85
N LYS A 42 -13.45 -0.36 -3.98
CA LYS A 42 -12.37 0.28 -4.76
C LYS A 42 -12.03 1.69 -4.23
N HIS A 43 -13.06 2.42 -3.86
CA HIS A 43 -13.05 3.81 -3.41
C HIS A 43 -13.66 3.91 -2.01
N PRO A 44 -13.00 3.35 -0.98
CA PRO A 44 -13.51 3.41 0.39
C PRO A 44 -13.58 4.86 0.85
N ARG A 45 -14.58 5.18 1.68
CA ARG A 45 -14.71 6.51 2.28
C ARG A 45 -13.84 6.68 3.52
N GLU A 46 -13.59 5.59 4.21
CA GLU A 46 -12.77 5.54 5.40
C GLU A 46 -11.93 4.28 5.34
N ILE A 47 -10.68 4.37 5.77
CA ILE A 47 -9.76 3.25 5.93
C ILE A 47 -9.39 3.22 7.39
N VAL A 48 -9.61 2.07 8.03
CA VAL A 48 -9.19 1.84 9.41
C VAL A 48 -7.96 0.96 9.38
N SER A 49 -6.86 1.49 9.90
CA SER A 49 -5.57 0.82 9.95
C SER A 49 -5.34 0.22 11.33
N ALA A 50 -4.83 -1.01 11.33
CA ALA A 50 -4.52 -1.81 12.51
C ALA A 50 -3.20 -2.57 12.30
N PHE A 51 -2.48 -2.89 13.38
CA PHE A 51 -1.31 -3.76 13.27
C PHE A 51 -1.74 -5.21 13.02
N GLU A 52 -0.98 -5.93 12.19
CA GLU A 52 -1.16 -7.37 11.98
C GLU A 52 -0.82 -8.19 13.22
N MET A 53 0.07 -7.67 14.07
CA MET A 53 0.55 -8.33 15.28
C MET A 53 0.37 -7.43 16.50
N GLY A 54 0.19 -8.06 17.66
CA GLY A 54 0.17 -7.34 18.93
C GLY A 54 1.56 -6.98 19.40
N GLY A 55 1.65 -5.93 20.22
CA GLY A 55 2.92 -5.48 20.79
C GLY A 55 2.78 -4.23 21.64
N GLN A 56 3.90 -3.79 22.20
CA GLN A 56 3.96 -2.50 22.90
C GLN A 56 4.10 -1.39 21.87
N LEU A 57 3.30 -0.32 21.99
CA LEU A 57 3.45 0.87 21.15
C LEU A 57 4.73 1.61 21.52
N ALA A 58 5.59 1.87 20.53
CA ALA A 58 6.77 2.70 20.72
C ALA A 58 6.47 4.16 20.41
N LYS A 59 5.85 4.43 19.26
CA LYS A 59 5.64 5.80 18.79
C LYS A 59 4.50 5.91 17.79
N ILE A 60 3.80 7.03 17.84
CA ILE A 60 2.85 7.50 16.82
C ILE A 60 3.50 8.70 16.14
N HIS A 61 3.47 8.74 14.80
CA HIS A 61 4.08 9.81 14.01
C HIS A 61 3.07 10.81 13.44
N VAL A 62 1.78 10.56 13.63
CA VAL A 62 0.68 11.34 13.04
C VAL A 62 -0.33 11.76 14.10
N ALA A 63 -0.96 12.91 13.89
CA ALA A 63 -2.06 13.42 14.69
C ALA A 63 -3.34 13.53 13.85
N GLU A 64 -4.47 13.73 14.51
CA GLU A 64 -5.73 14.04 13.83
C GLU A 64 -5.60 15.31 12.97
N GLY A 65 -6.12 15.24 11.75
CA GLY A 65 -6.01 16.31 10.76
C GLY A 65 -4.73 16.27 9.91
N ASP A 66 -3.74 15.44 10.26
CA ASP A 66 -2.52 15.32 9.44
C ASP A 66 -2.80 14.65 8.10
N PHE A 67 -2.06 15.08 7.08
CA PHE A 67 -2.06 14.43 5.78
C PHE A 67 -0.93 13.39 5.72
N VAL A 68 -1.29 12.14 5.42
CA VAL A 68 -0.38 11.02 5.24
C VAL A 68 -0.31 10.61 3.78
N LYS A 69 0.90 10.27 3.33
CA LYS A 69 1.13 9.72 1.99
C LYS A 69 1.05 8.20 2.03
N GLU A 70 0.64 7.60 0.93
CA GLU A 70 0.72 6.14 0.74
C GLU A 70 2.14 5.63 1.04
N GLY A 71 2.23 4.55 1.83
CA GLY A 71 3.47 3.95 2.29
C GLY A 71 4.18 4.69 3.43
N SER A 72 3.66 5.83 3.90
CA SER A 72 4.23 6.53 5.06
C SER A 72 3.96 5.77 6.36
N VAL A 73 4.93 5.80 7.28
CA VAL A 73 4.81 5.17 8.60
C VAL A 73 3.98 6.08 9.50
N MET A 74 2.92 5.54 10.08
CA MET A 74 2.00 6.27 10.95
C MET A 74 2.22 5.93 12.43
N ALA A 75 2.56 4.67 12.73
CA ALA A 75 2.86 4.21 14.09
C ALA A 75 3.84 3.04 14.07
N GLU A 76 4.52 2.80 15.18
CA GLU A 76 5.53 1.76 15.35
C GLU A 76 5.36 1.05 16.68
N LEU A 77 5.45 -0.28 16.66
CA LEU A 77 5.61 -1.10 17.85
C LEU A 77 7.08 -1.12 18.30
N SER A 78 7.31 -1.38 19.59
CA SER A 78 8.63 -1.48 20.21
C SER A 78 9.44 -2.62 19.63
N SER A 79 10.46 -2.26 18.85
CA SER A 79 11.36 -3.17 18.15
C SER A 79 12.61 -3.56 18.95
N THR A 80 12.79 -3.08 20.18
CA THR A 80 14.08 -3.18 20.90
C THR A 80 14.58 -4.63 21.05
N GLN A 81 13.70 -5.55 21.44
CA GLN A 81 14.08 -6.97 21.58
C GLN A 81 14.41 -7.59 20.22
N LEU A 82 13.57 -7.31 19.22
CA LEU A 82 13.74 -7.82 17.86
C LEU A 82 15.01 -7.28 17.19
N GLU A 83 15.35 -6.01 17.38
CA GLU A 83 16.59 -5.40 16.86
C GLU A 83 17.85 -6.04 17.47
N THR A 84 17.78 -6.38 18.76
CA THR A 84 18.86 -7.10 19.45
C THR A 84 19.04 -8.48 18.84
N GLU A 85 17.95 -9.26 18.74
CA GLU A 85 17.97 -10.61 18.16
C GLU A 85 18.44 -10.61 16.70
N LEU A 86 17.96 -9.65 15.90
CA LEU A 86 18.33 -9.48 14.50
C LEU A 86 19.82 -9.15 14.36
N THR A 87 20.38 -8.35 15.27
CA THR A 87 21.82 -8.04 15.31
C THR A 87 22.65 -9.28 15.65
N GLU A 88 22.23 -10.05 16.65
CA GLU A 88 22.89 -11.30 17.05
C GLU A 88 22.86 -12.33 15.91
N MET A 89 21.71 -12.51 15.26
CA MET A 89 21.56 -13.43 14.13
C MET A 89 22.36 -13.00 12.90
N LYS A 90 22.40 -11.70 12.58
CA LYS A 90 23.27 -11.19 11.50
C LYS A 90 24.75 -11.42 11.80
N ALA A 91 25.17 -11.29 13.07
CA ALA A 91 26.53 -11.60 13.48
C ALA A 91 26.85 -13.10 13.35
N ALA A 92 25.93 -13.97 13.75
CA ALA A 92 26.05 -15.43 13.60
C ALA A 92 26.15 -15.83 12.12
N TYR A 93 25.27 -15.30 11.26
CA TYR A 93 25.33 -15.49 9.81
C TYR A 93 26.68 -15.03 9.22
N SER A 94 27.15 -13.84 9.60
CA SER A 94 28.43 -13.29 9.11
C SER A 94 29.62 -14.18 9.52
N LYS A 95 29.59 -14.72 10.74
CA LYS A 95 30.61 -15.64 11.25
C LYS A 95 30.66 -16.93 10.42
N GLU A 96 29.53 -17.57 10.17
CA GLU A 96 29.49 -18.81 9.37
C GLU A 96 29.85 -18.55 7.90
N ARG A 97 29.40 -17.43 7.32
CA ARG A 97 29.82 -17.03 5.96
C ARG A 97 31.33 -16.91 5.83
N LYS A 98 32.00 -16.31 6.83
CA LYS A 98 33.48 -16.25 6.87
C LYS A 98 34.10 -17.64 7.01
N SER A 99 33.52 -18.51 7.83
CA SER A 99 33.96 -19.91 7.98
C SER A 99 33.92 -20.67 6.65
N VAL A 100 32.82 -20.57 5.91
CA VAL A 100 32.67 -21.15 4.56
C VAL A 100 33.74 -20.61 3.60
N GLN A 101 33.97 -19.29 3.59
CA GLN A 101 34.98 -18.67 2.72
C GLN A 101 36.40 -19.15 3.06
N VAL A 102 36.73 -19.26 4.34
CA VAL A 102 38.03 -19.79 4.78
C VAL A 102 38.19 -21.26 4.37
N LEU A 103 37.16 -22.08 4.56
CA LEU A 103 37.17 -23.49 4.15
C LEU A 103 37.30 -23.65 2.63
N GLU A 104 36.65 -22.79 1.85
CA GLU A 104 36.75 -22.80 0.40
C GLU A 104 38.17 -22.51 -0.10
N VAL A 105 38.81 -21.48 0.47
CA VAL A 105 40.21 -21.17 0.18
C VAL A 105 41.13 -22.30 0.64
N ALA A 106 40.89 -22.87 1.83
CA ALA A 106 41.67 -23.99 2.36
C ALA A 106 41.57 -25.23 1.46
N ILE A 107 40.36 -25.58 1.00
CA ILE A 107 40.14 -26.68 0.05
C ILE A 107 40.89 -26.43 -1.25
N LYS A 108 40.82 -25.22 -1.82
CA LYS A 108 41.52 -24.86 -3.05
C LYS A 108 43.04 -25.04 -2.90
N ASN A 109 43.61 -24.52 -1.80
CA ASN A 109 45.04 -24.65 -1.51
C ASN A 109 45.44 -26.11 -1.27
N ALA A 110 44.63 -26.89 -0.56
CA ALA A 110 44.89 -28.30 -0.31
C ALA A 110 44.90 -29.13 -1.59
N VAL A 111 43.99 -28.85 -2.52
CA VAL A 111 43.97 -29.49 -3.84
C VAL A 111 45.22 -29.12 -4.65
N GLN A 112 45.61 -27.84 -4.66
CA GLN A 112 46.81 -27.38 -5.38
C GLN A 112 48.11 -27.99 -4.83
N ASN A 113 48.20 -28.15 -3.51
CA ASN A 113 49.38 -28.67 -2.83
C ASN A 113 49.41 -30.21 -2.74
N GLY A 114 48.45 -30.91 -3.37
CA GLY A 114 48.43 -32.38 -3.41
C GLY A 114 48.09 -33.06 -2.09
N ALA A 115 47.23 -32.45 -1.26
CA ALA A 115 46.75 -33.07 -0.02
C ALA A 115 46.03 -34.40 -0.26
N THR A 116 45.96 -35.23 0.78
CA THR A 116 45.31 -36.56 0.69
C THR A 116 43.80 -36.43 0.42
N LYS A 117 43.23 -37.41 -0.30
CA LYS A 117 41.78 -37.43 -0.63
C LYS A 117 40.90 -37.34 0.63
N ASN A 118 41.28 -38.00 1.71
CA ASN A 118 40.52 -38.00 2.96
C ASN A 118 40.52 -36.62 3.62
N SER A 119 41.67 -35.93 3.66
CA SER A 119 41.77 -34.56 4.18
C SER A 119 40.86 -33.59 3.42
N ILE A 120 40.86 -33.69 2.08
CA ILE A 120 39.99 -32.87 1.22
C ILE A 120 38.51 -33.21 1.47
N ALA A 121 38.15 -34.48 1.63
CA ALA A 121 36.79 -34.91 1.93
C ALA A 121 36.32 -34.37 3.29
N ASP A 122 37.16 -34.44 4.33
CA ASP A 122 36.84 -33.91 5.65
C ASP A 122 36.61 -32.40 5.62
N MET A 123 37.45 -31.64 4.89
CA MET A 123 37.26 -30.21 4.70
C MET A 123 35.97 -29.88 3.95
N ARG A 124 35.60 -30.68 2.94
CA ARG A 124 34.33 -30.53 2.22
C ARG A 124 33.13 -30.81 3.12
N ASN A 125 33.19 -31.84 3.97
CA ASN A 125 32.13 -32.12 4.93
C ASN A 125 31.97 -30.98 5.95
N ARG A 126 33.09 -30.42 6.45
CA ARG A 126 33.05 -29.24 7.32
C ARG A 126 32.46 -28.02 6.60
N LYS A 127 32.81 -27.81 5.33
CA LYS A 127 32.24 -26.73 4.50
C LYS A 127 30.72 -26.91 4.38
N LEU A 128 30.27 -28.12 4.05
CA LEU A 128 28.84 -28.43 3.91
C LEU A 128 28.07 -28.17 5.21
N ILE A 129 28.57 -28.60 6.36
CA ILE A 129 27.96 -28.31 7.68
C ILE A 129 27.91 -26.80 7.95
N ALA A 130 28.95 -26.06 7.59
CA ALA A 130 28.97 -24.60 7.75
C ALA A 130 28.01 -23.90 6.78
N GLU A 131 27.84 -24.41 5.56
CA GLU A 131 26.87 -23.92 4.58
C GLU A 131 25.43 -24.15 5.04
N GLU A 132 25.12 -25.32 5.61
CA GLU A 132 23.81 -25.62 6.20
C GLU A 132 23.47 -24.65 7.33
N LYS A 133 24.38 -24.45 8.29
CA LYS A 133 24.20 -23.47 9.37
C LYS A 133 24.07 -22.04 8.87
N MET A 134 24.86 -21.67 7.86
CA MET A 134 24.75 -20.35 7.23
C MET A 134 23.36 -20.15 6.60
N ALA A 135 22.81 -21.18 5.96
CA ALA A 135 21.46 -21.14 5.39
C ALA A 135 20.39 -21.01 6.50
N GLU A 136 20.50 -21.76 7.59
CA GLU A 136 19.60 -21.65 8.76
C GLU A 136 19.59 -20.24 9.36
N PHE A 137 20.77 -19.63 9.55
CA PHE A 137 20.85 -18.25 10.02
C PHE A 137 20.31 -17.26 9.01
N HIS A 138 20.49 -17.51 7.71
CA HIS A 138 19.94 -16.65 6.67
C HIS A 138 18.40 -16.62 6.72
N GLU A 139 17.77 -17.80 6.81
CA GLU A 139 16.32 -17.92 6.95
C GLU A 139 15.81 -17.23 8.22
N SER A 140 16.54 -17.39 9.33
CA SER A 140 16.19 -16.72 10.59
C SER A 140 16.31 -15.19 10.51
N VAL A 141 17.32 -14.67 9.80
CA VAL A 141 17.44 -13.22 9.55
C VAL A 141 16.28 -12.73 8.67
N ASN A 142 15.89 -13.49 7.65
CA ASN A 142 14.79 -13.13 6.76
C ASN A 142 13.46 -13.07 7.53
N SER A 143 13.16 -14.07 8.35
CA SER A 143 11.93 -14.09 9.16
C SER A 143 11.86 -12.95 10.19
N LEU A 144 13.00 -12.58 10.79
CA LEU A 144 13.09 -11.43 11.71
C LEU A 144 12.90 -10.09 10.97
N ASN A 145 13.46 -9.93 9.77
CA ASN A 145 13.24 -8.73 8.95
C ASN A 145 11.75 -8.59 8.54
N ASP A 146 11.10 -9.69 8.16
CA ASP A 146 9.67 -9.69 7.82
C ASP A 146 8.83 -9.29 9.03
N THR A 147 9.18 -9.82 10.21
CA THR A 147 8.53 -9.44 11.47
C THR A 147 8.75 -7.97 11.77
N GLN A 148 9.97 -7.43 11.59
CA GLN A 148 10.26 -6.00 11.74
C GLN A 148 9.38 -5.13 10.84
N GLY A 149 9.13 -5.57 9.60
CA GLY A 149 8.25 -4.88 8.66
C GLY A 149 6.82 -4.77 9.20
N LYS A 150 6.30 -5.83 9.81
CA LYS A 150 4.94 -5.91 10.38
C LYS A 150 4.76 -5.09 11.67
N MET A 151 5.85 -4.69 12.31
CA MET A 151 5.82 -3.82 13.50
C MET A 151 5.57 -2.34 13.16
N ARG A 152 5.52 -1.99 11.87
CA ARG A 152 5.24 -0.64 11.39
C ARG A 152 3.85 -0.58 10.78
N LEU A 153 3.07 0.38 11.22
CA LEU A 153 1.76 0.67 10.64
C LEU A 153 1.98 1.66 9.50
N ILE A 154 1.81 1.20 8.28
CA ILE A 154 1.95 2.01 7.07
C ILE A 154 0.58 2.43 6.53
N ALA A 155 0.52 3.62 5.95
CA ALA A 155 -0.69 4.10 5.28
C ALA A 155 -0.91 3.35 3.95
N GLU A 156 -2.02 2.61 3.82
CA GLU A 156 -2.37 1.89 2.59
C GLU A 156 -2.69 2.82 1.41
N LYS A 157 -3.21 4.02 1.70
CA LYS A 157 -3.50 5.06 0.71
C LYS A 157 -3.18 6.42 1.30
N SER A 158 -2.91 7.38 0.41
CA SER A 158 -2.78 8.79 0.81
C SER A 158 -4.12 9.33 1.30
N GLY A 159 -4.11 10.18 2.33
CA GLY A 159 -5.34 10.71 2.91
C GLY A 159 -5.11 11.57 4.14
N THR A 160 -6.20 11.99 4.78
CA THR A 160 -6.17 12.78 6.01
C THR A 160 -6.57 11.90 7.18
N VAL A 161 -5.80 11.96 8.27
CA VAL A 161 -6.11 11.28 9.52
C VAL A 161 -7.36 11.90 10.13
N LEU A 162 -8.40 11.08 10.32
CA LEU A 162 -9.65 11.50 10.95
C LEU A 162 -9.59 11.33 12.46
N ASP A 163 -9.02 10.22 12.92
CA ASP A 163 -9.11 9.79 14.31
C ASP A 163 -7.91 8.90 14.65
N VAL A 164 -7.43 8.99 15.88
CA VAL A 164 -6.37 8.15 16.44
C VAL A 164 -6.91 7.51 17.72
N TYR A 165 -7.28 6.23 17.63
CA TYR A 165 -7.97 5.46 18.69
C TYR A 165 -7.08 5.03 19.87
N LEU A 166 -5.95 5.71 20.06
CA LEU A 166 -4.98 5.40 21.10
C LEU A 166 -5.17 6.38 22.27
N GLY A 167 -5.88 5.94 23.31
CA GLY A 167 -5.78 6.58 24.63
C GLY A 167 -4.39 6.36 25.25
N GLU A 168 -4.29 6.29 26.59
CA GLU A 168 -3.03 6.02 27.33
C GLU A 168 -2.52 4.56 27.22
N ARG A 169 -2.92 3.81 26.18
CA ARG A 169 -2.64 2.37 26.08
C ARG A 169 -1.24 2.11 25.58
N ILE A 170 -0.48 1.37 26.38
CA ILE A 170 0.90 0.97 26.07
C ILE A 170 0.94 -0.33 25.25
N GLN A 171 -0.08 -1.19 25.36
CA GLN A 171 -0.16 -2.51 24.70
C GLN A 171 -1.29 -2.52 23.68
N ILE A 172 -1.02 -3.02 22.48
CA ILE A 172 -1.97 -3.11 21.35
C ILE A 172 -2.16 -4.58 20.96
N ALA A 173 -3.41 -4.99 20.72
CA ALA A 173 -3.73 -6.31 20.20
C ALA A 173 -3.69 -6.35 18.66
N ALA A 174 -3.42 -7.53 18.09
CA ALA A 174 -3.50 -7.72 16.65
C ALA A 174 -4.91 -7.40 16.12
N GLY A 175 -4.99 -6.61 15.05
CA GLY A 175 -6.26 -6.19 14.44
C GLY A 175 -7.03 -5.13 15.23
N GLU A 176 -6.51 -4.63 16.35
CA GLU A 176 -7.10 -3.50 17.06
C GLU A 176 -6.98 -2.23 16.20
N SER A 177 -8.10 -1.53 15.99
CA SER A 177 -8.15 -0.30 15.20
C SER A 177 -7.35 0.82 15.86
N ILE A 178 -6.48 1.48 15.09
CA ILE A 178 -5.54 2.46 15.64
C ILE A 178 -5.74 3.82 15.01
N ILE A 179 -5.78 3.86 13.68
CA ILE A 179 -5.83 5.11 12.93
C ILE A 179 -6.92 4.99 11.90
N LYS A 180 -7.78 6.00 11.84
CA LYS A 180 -8.76 6.14 10.77
C LYS A 180 -8.30 7.23 9.80
N ILE A 181 -8.36 6.92 8.52
CA ILE A 181 -7.97 7.81 7.43
C ILE A 181 -9.15 8.03 6.50
N HIS A 182 -9.38 9.28 6.12
CA HIS A 182 -10.19 9.63 4.96
C HIS A 182 -9.26 9.67 3.73
N PRO A 183 -9.33 8.67 2.83
CA PRO A 183 -8.44 8.60 1.69
C PRO A 183 -8.68 9.79 0.76
N GLN A 184 -7.59 10.29 0.18
CA GLN A 184 -7.65 11.29 -0.86
C GLN A 184 -8.03 10.61 -2.17
N ASP A 185 -9.32 10.59 -2.47
CA ASP A 185 -9.86 9.98 -3.69
C ASP A 185 -10.69 10.99 -4.49
N ASN A 186 -10.32 11.15 -5.76
CA ASN A 186 -11.02 12.06 -6.67
C ASN A 186 -12.29 11.46 -7.28
N PHE A 187 -12.53 10.15 -7.14
CA PHE A 187 -13.64 9.44 -7.78
C PHE A 187 -15.00 10.10 -7.48
N TYR A 188 -15.27 10.39 -6.20
CA TYR A 188 -16.54 10.99 -5.79
C TYR A 188 -16.66 12.44 -6.26
N VAL A 189 -15.61 13.24 -6.13
CA VAL A 189 -15.61 14.64 -6.58
C VAL A 189 -15.81 14.72 -8.10
N PHE A 190 -15.15 13.84 -8.85
CA PHE A 190 -15.31 13.73 -10.30
C PHE A 190 -16.74 13.37 -10.69
N ASN A 191 -17.32 12.31 -10.12
CA ASN A 191 -18.69 11.89 -10.47
C ASN A 191 -19.75 12.91 -10.04
N LYS A 192 -19.55 13.62 -8.92
CA LYS A 192 -20.41 14.75 -8.53
C LYS A 192 -20.35 15.87 -9.56
N SER A 193 -19.15 16.22 -10.02
CA SER A 193 -18.95 17.25 -11.04
C SER A 193 -19.53 16.83 -12.40
N LEU A 194 -19.34 15.56 -12.77
CA LEU A 194 -19.88 14.98 -14.00
C LEU A 194 -21.41 14.97 -13.99
N ALA A 195 -22.05 14.68 -12.85
CA ALA A 195 -23.49 14.74 -12.71
C ALA A 195 -24.03 16.17 -12.94
N ILE A 196 -23.40 17.17 -12.32
CA ILE A 196 -23.78 18.59 -12.50
C ILE A 196 -23.61 19.02 -13.96
N PHE A 197 -22.46 18.71 -14.56
CA PHE A 197 -22.21 19.03 -15.97
C PHE A 197 -23.22 18.36 -16.90
N SER A 198 -23.48 17.07 -16.69
CA SER A 198 -24.41 16.29 -17.51
C SER A 198 -25.85 16.78 -17.36
N PHE A 199 -26.25 17.22 -16.17
CA PHE A 199 -27.55 17.85 -15.94
C PHE A 199 -27.70 19.15 -16.73
N LEU A 200 -26.71 20.05 -16.66
CA LEU A 200 -26.72 21.31 -17.41
C LEU A 200 -26.71 21.09 -18.92
N ALA A 201 -25.90 20.14 -19.40
CA ALA A 201 -25.86 19.77 -20.81
C ALA A 201 -27.20 19.18 -21.29
N CYS A 202 -27.82 18.31 -20.48
CA CYS A 202 -29.14 17.76 -20.74
C CYS A 202 -30.21 18.86 -20.91
N ILE A 203 -30.27 19.80 -19.96
CA ILE A 203 -31.19 20.96 -20.04
C ILE A 203 -30.90 21.77 -21.30
N PHE A 204 -29.63 22.09 -21.57
CA PHE A 204 -29.24 22.85 -22.74
C PHE A 204 -29.74 22.19 -24.04
N PHE A 205 -29.50 20.89 -24.19
CA PHE A 205 -29.92 20.16 -25.39
C PHE A 205 -31.43 20.06 -25.55
N PHE A 206 -32.18 19.83 -24.47
CA PHE A 206 -33.65 19.83 -24.55
C PHE A 206 -34.21 21.21 -24.86
N VAL A 207 -33.68 22.28 -24.25
CA VAL A 207 -34.12 23.65 -24.54
C VAL A 207 -33.89 23.99 -26.02
N PHE A 208 -32.71 23.68 -26.57
CA PHE A 208 -32.43 23.91 -27.99
C PHE A 208 -33.26 23.03 -28.92
N HIS A 209 -33.59 21.80 -28.51
CA HIS A 209 -34.46 20.94 -29.31
C HIS A 209 -35.91 21.47 -29.38
N PHE A 210 -36.48 21.87 -28.24
CA PHE A 210 -37.89 22.30 -28.17
C PHE A 210 -38.11 23.76 -28.55
N PHE A 211 -37.14 24.64 -28.30
CA PHE A 211 -37.27 26.10 -28.52
C PHE A 211 -36.28 26.66 -29.56
N GLY A 212 -35.41 25.83 -30.14
CA GLY A 212 -34.54 26.23 -31.26
C GLY A 212 -35.32 26.29 -32.57
N ASN A 213 -35.30 27.44 -33.23
CA ASN A 213 -35.89 27.66 -34.57
C ASN A 213 -35.00 27.11 -35.68
#